data_AF-A0A0F7PW78-F1
#
_entry.id   AF-A0A0F7PW78-F1
#
_cell.length_a   1.000
_cell.length_b   1.000
_cell.length_c   1.000
_cell.angle_alpha   90.00
_cell.angle_beta   90.00
_cell.angle_gamma   90.00
#
_symmetry.space_group_name_H-M   'P 1'
#
loop_
_entity.id
_entity.type
_entity.pdbx_description
1 polymer ?
#
loop_
_entity_poly.entity_id
_entity_poly.type
_entity_poly.pdbx_seq_one_letter_code
_entity_poly.pdbx_strand_id
1 'polypeptide(L)' 'MSNQYEKLVEQQARKARSRRLIQKGALLEKYFQADNLSVEQTEELLKIFANYVNAHKPNKFKNDQPNN' A
#
# COMPACT_ATOMS: atom_id res chain seq x y z
N MET A 1 20.81 -24.64 -13.13
CA MET A 1 20.79 -23.75 -11.94
C MET A 1 19.57 -22.83 -12.05
N SER A 2 18.35 -23.30 -11.79
CA SER A 2 17.15 -22.54 -12.22
C SER A 2 15.89 -22.65 -11.36
N ASN A 3 15.75 -23.58 -10.40
CA ASN A 3 14.49 -23.70 -9.65
C ASN A 3 14.58 -23.27 -8.18
N GLN A 4 15.78 -23.27 -7.60
CA GLN A 4 15.99 -22.86 -6.21
C GLN A 4 16.18 -21.34 -6.07
N TYR A 5 16.82 -20.70 -7.06
CA TYR A 5 17.01 -19.25 -7.07
C TYR A 5 15.69 -18.49 -7.25
N GLU A 6 14.84 -18.92 -8.18
CA GLU A 6 13.50 -18.34 -8.37
C GLU A 6 12.65 -18.41 -7.10
N LYS A 7 12.65 -19.58 -6.43
CA LYS A 7 11.95 -19.74 -5.14
C LYS A 7 12.46 -18.77 -4.06
N LEU A 8 13.75 -18.45 -4.06
CA LEU A 8 14.32 -17.48 -3.11
C LEU A 8 13.91 -16.04 -3.46
N VAL A 9 13.91 -15.69 -4.73
CA VAL A 9 13.45 -14.37 -5.21
C VAL A 9 11.97 -14.15 -4.87
N GLU A 10 11.12 -15.15 -5.12
CA GLU A 10 9.70 -15.08 -4.75
C GLU A 10 9.49 -14.92 -3.23
N GLN A 11 10.25 -15.64 -2.41
CA GLN A 11 10.18 -15.51 -0.95
C GLN A 11 10.56 -14.10 -0.50
N GLN A 12 11.61 -13.53 -1.09
CA GLN A 12 12.02 -12.15 -0.81
C GLN A 12 10.94 -11.16 -1.23
N ALA A 13 10.33 -11.34 -2.41
CA ALA A 13 9.25 -10.49 -2.89
C ALA A 13 8.02 -10.54 -1.96
N ARG A 14 7.63 -11.73 -1.48
CA ARG A 14 6.55 -11.89 -0.50
C ARG A 14 6.88 -11.21 0.82
N LYS A 15 8.11 -11.36 1.33
CA LYS A 15 8.57 -10.72 2.57
C LYS A 15 8.59 -9.20 2.45
N ALA A 16 9.07 -8.67 1.33
CA ALA A 16 9.08 -7.24 1.04
C ALA A 16 7.65 -6.68 0.95
N ARG A 17 6.74 -7.39 0.26
CA ARG A 17 5.33 -7.01 0.17
C ARG A 17 4.67 -6.98 1.56
N SER A 18 4.86 -8.02 2.36
CA SER A 18 4.30 -8.09 3.72
C SER A 18 4.83 -6.95 4.60
N ARG A 19 6.15 -6.70 4.61
CA ARG A 19 6.75 -5.57 5.34
C ARG A 19 6.14 -4.24 4.91
N ARG A 20 5.98 -4.01 3.61
CA ARG A 20 5.38 -2.79 3.06
C ARG A 20 3.92 -2.63 3.51
N LEU A 21 3.14 -3.71 3.52
CA LEU A 21 1.74 -3.68 3.96
C LEU A 21 1.63 -3.36 5.46
N ILE A 22 2.47 -4.00 6.30
CA ILE A 22 2.53 -3.71 7.74
C ILE A 22 2.89 -2.24 7.99
N GLN A 23 3.91 -1.73 7.31
CA GLN A 23 4.32 -0.33 7.45
C GLN A 23 3.21 0.63 7.02
N LYS A 24 2.51 0.34 5.90
CA LYS A 24 1.38 1.17 5.45
C LYS A 24 0.19 1.10 6.41
N GLY A 25 -0.11 -0.08 6.97
CA GLY A 25 -1.15 -0.26 7.99
C GLY A 25 -0.87 0.55 9.26
N ALA A 26 0.35 0.48 9.78
CA ALA A 26 0.75 1.25 10.97
C ALA A 26 0.63 2.78 10.76
N LEU A 27 0.91 3.27 9.54
CA LEU A 27 0.72 4.69 9.21
C LEU A 27 -0.78 5.06 9.15
N LEU A 28 -1.62 4.16 8.64
CA LEU A 28 -3.06 4.35 8.62
C LEU A 28 -3.62 4.43 10.04
N GLU A 29 -3.27 3.49 10.92
CA GLU A 29 -3.65 3.51 12.34
C GLU A 29 -3.21 4.81 13.02
N LYS A 30 -1.95 5.23 12.82
CA LYS A 30 -1.41 6.44 13.44
C LYS A 30 -2.08 7.73 12.99
N TYR A 31 -2.27 7.91 11.68
CA TYR A 31 -2.72 9.19 11.13
C TYR A 31 -4.23 9.30 10.95
N PHE A 32 -4.92 8.18 10.79
CA PHE A 32 -6.37 8.11 10.62
C PHE A 32 -7.11 7.53 11.82
N GLN A 33 -6.39 7.18 12.90
CA GLN A 33 -6.98 6.59 14.12
C GLN A 33 -7.85 5.36 13.80
N ALA A 34 -7.33 4.54 12.89
CA ALA A 34 -8.04 3.40 12.31
C ALA A 34 -7.79 2.08 13.06
N ASP A 35 -7.20 2.14 14.25
CA ASP A 35 -6.85 0.97 15.08
C ASP A 35 -8.06 0.12 15.46
N ASN A 36 -9.22 0.75 15.62
CA ASN A 36 -10.47 0.07 15.98
C ASN A 36 -11.43 -0.14 14.80
N LEU A 37 -11.01 0.22 13.58
CA LEU A 37 -11.85 0.04 12.39
C LEU A 37 -11.74 -1.39 11.87
N SER A 38 -12.87 -1.97 11.50
CA SER A 38 -12.87 -3.21 10.72
C SER A 38 -12.24 -2.99 9.33
N VAL A 39 -11.95 -4.07 8.63
CA VAL A 39 -11.42 -4.02 7.26
C VAL A 39 -12.43 -3.31 6.33
N GLU A 40 -13.72 -3.58 6.50
CA GLU A 40 -14.81 -3.01 5.72
C GLU A 40 -14.95 -1.50 6.00
N GLN A 41 -14.95 -1.09 7.28
CA GLN A 41 -14.99 0.32 7.66
C GLN A 41 -13.77 1.09 7.16
N THR A 42 -12.60 0.46 7.21
CA THR A 42 -11.37 1.01 6.64
C THR A 42 -11.49 1.21 5.13
N GLU A 43 -12.09 0.26 4.40
CA GLU A 43 -12.33 0.40 2.97
C GLU A 43 -13.29 1.56 2.65
N GLU A 44 -14.39 1.69 3.40
CA GLU A 44 -15.33 2.80 3.25
C GLU A 44 -14.65 4.15 3.50
N LEU A 45 -13.87 4.26 4.58
CA LEU A 45 -13.07 5.44 4.90
C LEU A 45 -12.13 5.80 3.74
N LEU A 46 -11.38 4.81 3.23
CA LEU A 46 -10.44 5.03 2.13
C LEU A 46 -11.17 5.46 0.84
N LYS A 47 -12.35 4.90 0.54
CA LYS A 47 -13.15 5.30 -0.63
C LYS A 47 -13.61 6.75 -0.54
N ILE A 48 -14.06 7.21 0.63
CA ILE A 48 -14.48 8.60 0.86
C ILE A 48 -13.34 9.57 0.52
N PHE A 49 -12.12 9.28 0.99
CA PHE A 49 -10.98 10.17 0.80
C PHE A 49 -10.22 9.96 -0.50
N ALA A 50 -10.39 8.83 -1.20
CA ALA A 50 -9.65 8.49 -2.41
C ALA A 50 -9.76 9.60 -3.47
N ASN A 51 -10.96 10.10 -3.72
CA ASN A 51 -11.19 11.16 -4.70
C ASN A 51 -10.46 12.44 -4.31
N TYR A 52 -10.60 12.88 -3.05
CA TYR A 52 -9.93 14.08 -2.54
C TYR A 52 -8.41 13.97 -2.62
N VAL A 53 -7.84 12.86 -2.13
CA VAL A 53 -6.40 12.60 -2.13
C VAL A 53 -5.85 12.52 -3.55
N ASN A 54 -6.57 11.89 -4.48
CA ASN A 54 -6.13 11.80 -5.87
C ASN A 54 -6.19 13.15 -6.60
N ALA A 55 -7.22 13.97 -6.35
CA ALA A 55 -7.34 15.30 -6.92
C ALA A 55 -6.27 16.27 -6.40
N HIS A 56 -5.94 16.20 -5.10
CA HIS A 56 -4.99 17.10 -4.45
C HIS A 56 -3.59 16.52 -4.30
N LYS A 57 -3.30 15.37 -4.92
CA LYS A 57 -2.00 14.71 -4.83
C LYS A 57 -0.92 15.66 -5.36
N PRO A 58 0.09 16.06 -4.56
CA PRO A 58 1.18 16.90 -5.05
C PRO A 58 1.93 16.22 -6.20
N ASN A 59 2.40 17.00 -7.19
CA ASN A 59 3.08 16.48 -8.38
C ASN A 59 4.31 15.62 -8.04
N LYS A 60 5.02 15.92 -6.94
CA LYS A 60 6.16 15.11 -6.45
C LYS A 60 5.81 13.65 -6.11
N PHE A 61 4.51 13.32 -5.98
CA PHE A 61 3.99 11.97 -5.71
C PHE A 61 3.19 11.39 -6.88
N LYS A 62 3.14 12.04 -8.05
CA LYS A 62 2.44 11.56 -9.26
C LYS A 62 3.33 10.68 -10.16
N ASN A 63 4.48 10.22 -9.66
CA ASN A 63 5.52 9.55 -10.45
C ASN A 63 5.19 8.08 -10.80
N ASP A 64 4.03 7.79 -11.38
CA ASP A 64 3.72 6.50 -12.04
C ASP A 64 2.51 6.68 -12.99
N GLN A 65 2.61 7.59 -13.96
CA GLN A 65 1.96 7.32 -15.25
C GLN A 65 3.02 6.54 -16.06
N PRO A 66 2.77 5.30 -16.51
CA PRO A 66 3.56 4.78 -17.62
C PRO A 66 3.34 5.75 -18.78
N ASN A 67 4.41 6.35 -19.28
CA ASN A 67 4.36 6.98 -20.60
C ASN A 67 3.87 5.89 -21.59
N ASN A 68 2.89 6.29 -22.39
CA ASN A 68 2.26 5.54 -23.49
C ASN A 68 3.26 4.71 -24.30
#